data_AF-A0A8H7Y010-F1
#
_entry.id   AF-A0A8H7Y010-F1
#
_cell.length_a   1.000
_cell.length_b   1.000
_cell.length_c   1.000
_cell.angle_alpha   90.00
_cell.angle_beta   90.00
_cell.angle_gamma   90.00
#
_symmetry.space_group_name_H-M   'P 1'
#
loop_
_entity.id
_entity.type
_entity.pdbx_description
1 polymer ?
#
loop_
_entity_poly.entity_id
_entity_poly.type
_entity_poly.pdbx_seq_one_letter_code
_entity_poly.pdbx_strand_id
1 'polypeptide(L)'
;MPPKTERPLASHSSQELECLFLRWKSADLAFGSDKFITPQERTFMGPKTHSVCLITGGRWLLSIQQTGAVQYYDLDAEMSVAVELIPAQSEEAVITSTIDYDMDAPFLKFNIAFCYQSRDALEMESHKFQGNRCICKIWNVEAILDDTRHVIGLIATQIAWFPFGVEVNGVPMFSLLGSNLACITYLVSLSRSYEPCLLRIINWQQAHENPLHYPFRVVDRLEYQACVQLLPTGKILVTEYGNYKLYDYLSIPEGNYTPELPICSYQPIWNIKGPSCDWPFSCFFTGSRAYIIIGQYALVSMLAFDYVSPPGAPPSMNIIYRNEWANMHQGATYVGAKRTIALVRLHTLRILEYSSFTTSKEPVVLRQDRLTNIEVISYLIADDNIGRCVSIFTGYDDRYKHQTEFHVVDFGRLPNQLAQSCQAILAD
;
A
#
# COMPACT_ATOMS: atom_id res chain seq x y z
N MET A 1 7.35 18.44 1.05
CA MET A 1 7.25 18.25 2.52
C MET A 1 8.58 17.68 3.00
N PRO A 2 9.03 17.98 4.23
CA PRO A 2 10.18 17.29 4.81
C PRO A 2 9.89 15.78 4.89
N PRO A 3 10.91 14.92 4.77
CA PRO A 3 10.73 13.47 4.88
C PRO A 3 10.16 13.12 6.25
N LYS A 4 9.18 12.21 6.29
CA LYS A 4 8.63 11.71 7.55
C LYS A 4 9.73 10.90 8.26
N THR A 5 9.97 11.20 9.52
CA THR A 5 10.96 10.52 10.37
C THR A 5 10.25 9.65 11.39
N GLU A 6 10.94 8.64 11.90
CA GLU A 6 10.39 7.65 12.85
C GLU A 6 10.16 8.22 14.25
N ARG A 7 10.67 9.42 14.50
CA ARG A 7 10.64 10.13 15.78
C ARG A 7 10.68 11.64 15.51
N PRO A 8 10.35 12.50 16.48
CA PRO A 8 10.31 13.94 16.25
C PRO A 8 11.67 14.48 15.81
N LEU A 9 11.70 15.50 14.95
CA LEU A 9 12.97 16.13 14.54
C LEU A 9 13.79 16.63 15.73
N ALA A 10 13.11 17.12 16.78
CA ALA A 10 13.74 17.61 18.00
C ALA A 10 14.44 16.51 18.84
N SER A 11 14.18 15.23 18.59
CA SER A 11 14.88 14.13 19.27
C SER A 11 16.10 13.63 18.51
N HIS A 12 16.41 14.19 17.35
CA HIS A 12 17.61 13.86 16.60
C HIS A 12 18.76 14.78 17.03
N SER A 13 19.95 14.21 17.15
CA SER A 13 21.17 15.00 17.21
C SER A 13 21.38 15.77 15.90
N SER A 14 22.17 16.85 15.95
CA SER A 14 22.54 17.61 14.75
C SER A 14 23.20 16.71 13.69
N GLN A 15 24.02 15.76 14.12
CA GLN A 15 24.70 14.81 13.24
C GLN A 15 23.70 13.87 12.54
N GLU A 16 22.68 13.39 13.23
CA GLU A 16 21.65 12.54 12.62
C GLU A 16 20.79 13.33 11.63
N LEU A 17 20.42 14.57 11.96
CA LEU A 17 19.70 15.44 11.04
C LEU A 17 20.52 15.74 9.79
N GLU A 18 21.82 15.98 9.94
CA GLU A 18 22.74 16.13 8.83
C GLU A 18 22.79 14.86 7.98
N CYS A 19 22.96 13.68 8.58
CA CYS A 19 22.94 12.41 7.86
C CYS A 19 21.62 12.17 7.11
N LEU A 20 20.47 12.47 7.72
CA LEU A 20 19.16 12.35 7.09
C LEU A 20 19.02 13.34 5.93
N PHE A 21 19.44 14.59 6.12
CA PHE A 21 19.45 15.60 5.06
C PHE A 21 20.35 15.18 3.89
N LEU A 22 21.55 14.69 4.17
CA LEU A 22 22.48 14.21 3.16
C LEU A 22 21.92 13.02 2.40
N ARG A 23 21.30 12.04 3.09
CA ARG A 23 20.62 10.91 2.42
C ARG A 23 19.50 11.40 1.51
N TRP A 24 18.69 12.31 2.02
CA TRP A 24 17.58 12.89 1.26
C TRP A 24 18.05 13.64 0.02
N LYS A 25 19.09 14.47 0.15
CA LYS A 25 19.71 15.21 -0.96
C LYS A 25 20.41 14.30 -1.94
N SER A 26 21.05 13.24 -1.46
CA SER A 26 21.68 12.23 -2.31
C SER A 26 20.64 11.51 -3.14
N ALA A 27 19.50 11.12 -2.54
CA ALA A 27 18.37 10.55 -3.26
C ALA A 27 17.84 11.54 -4.31
N ASP A 28 17.65 12.81 -3.96
CA ASP A 28 17.25 13.86 -4.91
C ASP A 28 18.20 13.96 -6.11
N LEU A 29 19.50 14.00 -5.85
CA LEU A 29 20.51 14.07 -6.90
C LEU A 29 20.54 12.78 -7.73
N ALA A 30 20.47 11.62 -7.09
CA ALA A 30 20.51 10.32 -7.76
C ALA A 30 19.26 10.06 -8.60
N PHE A 31 18.13 10.68 -8.25
CA PHE A 31 16.95 10.70 -9.11
C PHE A 31 17.12 11.72 -10.25
N GLY A 32 17.45 12.98 -9.96
CA GLY A 32 17.41 14.07 -10.95
C GLY A 32 18.62 14.20 -11.89
N SER A 33 19.66 13.37 -11.72
CA SER A 33 20.91 13.49 -12.48
C SER A 33 21.03 12.38 -13.54
N ASP A 34 21.29 12.77 -14.79
CA ASP A 34 21.74 11.86 -15.86
C ASP A 34 23.08 11.18 -15.54
N LYS A 35 23.88 11.76 -14.63
CA LYS A 35 25.11 11.12 -14.16
C LYS A 35 24.75 9.95 -13.26
N PHE A 36 25.18 8.76 -13.69
CA PHE A 36 25.05 7.50 -12.98
C PHE A 36 25.74 7.54 -11.61
N ILE A 37 25.06 8.06 -10.59
CA ILE A 37 25.38 7.70 -9.22
C ILE A 37 24.89 6.26 -9.07
N THR A 38 25.84 5.33 -8.96
CA THR A 38 25.55 3.93 -8.70
C THR A 38 24.88 3.84 -7.33
N PRO A 39 23.61 3.40 -7.25
CA PRO A 39 22.93 3.24 -5.99
C PRO A 39 23.61 2.16 -5.17
N GLN A 40 23.45 2.22 -3.84
CA GLN A 40 23.85 1.09 -3.03
C GLN A 40 22.83 -0.04 -3.24
N GLU A 41 23.32 -1.17 -3.71
CA GLU A 41 22.51 -2.37 -3.88
C GLU A 41 22.88 -3.41 -2.82
N ARG A 42 21.86 -4.13 -2.36
CA ARG A 42 22.06 -5.32 -1.52
C ARG A 42 20.95 -6.32 -1.75
N THR A 43 21.29 -7.58 -1.54
CA THR A 43 20.36 -8.69 -1.61
C THR A 43 20.37 -9.46 -0.30
N PHE A 44 19.20 -9.89 0.15
CA PHE A 44 19.08 -10.85 1.24
C PHE A 44 17.91 -11.79 1.02
N MET A 45 17.98 -12.96 1.65
CA MET A 45 16.95 -14.00 1.60
C MET A 45 16.10 -13.92 2.85
N GLY A 46 14.78 -14.06 2.68
CA GLY A 46 13.85 -14.27 3.79
C GLY A 46 12.87 -15.40 3.53
N PRO A 47 11.96 -15.68 4.48
CA PRO A 47 10.93 -16.68 4.29
C PRO A 47 10.00 -16.36 3.11
N LYS A 48 9.31 -17.40 2.63
CA LYS A 48 8.30 -17.25 1.58
C LYS A 48 7.26 -16.21 1.98
N THR A 49 7.25 -15.12 1.22
CA THR A 49 6.44 -13.95 1.49
C THR A 49 5.26 -13.92 0.53
N HIS A 50 4.06 -13.67 1.06
CA HIS A 50 2.85 -13.45 0.27
C HIS A 50 2.73 -11.99 -0.18
N SER A 51 2.98 -11.07 0.75
CA SER A 51 2.95 -9.63 0.48
C SER A 51 3.97 -8.89 1.33
N VAL A 52 4.25 -7.66 0.97
CA VAL A 52 5.34 -6.84 1.47
C VAL A 52 4.88 -5.42 1.64
N CYS A 53 5.45 -4.72 2.60
CA CYS A 53 5.22 -3.30 2.75
C CYS A 53 6.48 -2.59 3.22
N LEU A 54 6.87 -1.53 2.53
CA LEU A 54 7.91 -0.63 3.00
C LEU A 54 7.24 0.45 3.85
N ILE A 55 7.61 0.49 5.13
CA ILE A 55 7.07 1.46 6.08
C ILE A 55 7.59 2.86 5.74
N THR A 56 6.73 3.87 5.89
CA THR A 56 7.08 5.27 5.63
C THR A 56 8.35 5.67 6.40
N GLY A 57 9.29 6.30 5.70
CA GLY A 57 10.66 6.54 6.17
C GLY A 57 11.65 5.51 5.64
N GLY A 58 11.17 4.43 5.02
CA GLY A 58 11.91 3.44 4.25
C GLY A 58 12.90 2.56 5.01
N ARG A 59 13.01 2.70 6.33
CA ARG A 59 13.87 1.84 7.16
C ARG A 59 13.29 0.46 7.42
N TRP A 60 11.99 0.33 7.65
CA TRP A 60 11.40 -0.96 8.00
C TRP A 60 10.71 -1.57 6.79
N LEU A 61 11.13 -2.79 6.43
CA LEU A 61 10.42 -3.61 5.46
C LEU A 61 9.63 -4.68 6.21
N LEU A 62 8.31 -4.71 6.01
CA LEU A 62 7.46 -5.80 6.46
C LEU A 62 7.34 -6.88 5.39
N SER A 63 7.49 -8.13 5.81
CA SER A 63 7.21 -9.34 5.03
C SER A 63 6.06 -10.07 5.70
N ILE A 64 4.99 -10.29 4.94
CA ILE A 64 3.76 -10.94 5.39
C ILE A 64 3.70 -12.31 4.70
N GLN A 65 3.69 -13.36 5.50
CA GLN A 65 3.60 -14.74 5.01
C GLN A 65 2.14 -15.16 4.79
N GLN A 66 1.93 -16.26 4.07
CA GLN A 66 0.58 -16.83 3.84
C GLN A 66 -0.11 -17.30 5.14
N THR A 67 0.66 -17.60 6.18
CA THR A 67 0.13 -17.96 7.52
C THR A 67 -0.32 -16.75 8.32
N GLY A 68 -0.05 -15.53 7.85
CA GLY A 68 -0.30 -14.29 8.55
C GLY A 68 0.78 -13.91 9.54
N ALA A 69 1.85 -14.70 9.63
CA ALA A 69 3.06 -14.27 10.29
C ALA A 69 3.60 -13.02 9.58
N VAL A 70 4.01 -12.04 10.38
CA VAL A 70 4.64 -10.82 9.89
C VAL A 70 6.03 -10.75 10.48
N GLN A 71 7.01 -10.52 9.62
CA GLN A 71 8.37 -10.23 10.00
C GLN A 71 8.73 -8.82 9.55
N TYR A 72 9.64 -8.16 10.27
CA TYR A 72 10.26 -6.93 9.81
C TYR A 72 11.76 -7.11 9.61
N TYR A 73 12.31 -6.29 8.71
CA TYR A 73 13.74 -6.15 8.47
C TYR A 73 14.14 -4.70 8.72
N ASP A 74 15.21 -4.49 9.49
CA ASP A 74 15.89 -3.20 9.54
C ASP A 74 16.75 -3.05 8.29
N LEU A 75 16.29 -2.18 7.39
CA LEU A 75 17.00 -1.84 6.16
C LEU A 75 18.17 -0.88 6.44
N ASP A 76 18.31 -0.34 7.64
CA ASP A 76 19.49 0.45 7.98
C ASP A 76 20.62 -0.33 8.64
N ALA A 77 20.31 -1.49 9.22
CA ALA A 77 21.29 -2.40 9.79
C ALA A 77 22.30 -2.93 8.76
N GLU A 78 23.51 -3.25 9.23
CA GLU A 78 24.57 -3.85 8.41
C GLU A 78 24.14 -5.20 7.83
N MET A 79 23.45 -6.00 8.65
CA MET A 79 22.82 -7.26 8.23
C MET A 79 21.31 -7.17 8.44
N SER A 80 20.55 -7.35 7.37
CA SER A 80 19.09 -7.42 7.45
C SER A 80 18.67 -8.81 7.95
N VAL A 81 18.39 -8.89 9.25
CA VAL A 81 17.88 -10.10 9.91
C VAL A 81 16.35 -9.98 10.04
N ALA A 82 15.64 -11.06 9.72
CA ALA A 82 14.20 -11.13 9.93
C ALA A 82 13.88 -11.20 11.43
N VAL A 83 13.05 -10.29 11.92
CA VAL A 83 12.52 -10.32 13.29
C VAL A 83 11.03 -10.57 13.24
N GLU A 84 10.54 -11.54 14.02
CA GLU A 84 9.10 -11.81 14.12
C GLU A 84 8.38 -10.63 14.79
N LEU A 85 7.38 -10.09 14.11
CA LEU A 85 6.53 -9.00 14.59
C LEU A 85 5.18 -9.51 15.06
N ILE A 86 4.56 -10.36 14.24
CA ILE A 86 3.27 -11.00 14.51
C ILE A 86 3.45 -12.49 14.23
N PRO A 87 3.14 -13.37 15.18
CA PRO A 87 3.30 -14.82 14.98
C PRO A 87 2.31 -15.33 13.93
N ALA A 88 2.53 -16.53 13.43
CA ALA A 88 1.60 -17.20 12.52
C ALA A 88 0.17 -17.24 13.11
N GLN A 89 -0.81 -16.84 12.31
CA GLN A 89 -2.19 -16.65 12.76
C GLN A 89 -3.09 -17.84 12.41
N SER A 90 -2.73 -18.59 11.37
CA SER A 90 -3.38 -19.83 10.97
C SER A 90 -2.45 -20.64 10.08
N GLU A 91 -2.65 -21.96 10.02
CA GLU A 91 -1.86 -22.83 9.15
C GLU A 91 -2.12 -22.56 7.65
N GLU A 92 -3.32 -22.07 7.27
CA GLU A 92 -3.74 -22.07 5.86
C GLU A 92 -4.76 -20.96 5.50
N ALA A 93 -4.32 -19.70 5.32
CA ALA A 93 -5.25 -18.62 4.91
C ALA A 93 -4.80 -17.85 3.65
N VAL A 94 -5.77 -17.35 2.89
CA VAL A 94 -5.56 -16.22 1.96
C VAL A 94 -5.65 -14.95 2.78
N ILE A 95 -4.69 -14.06 2.60
CA ILE A 95 -4.50 -12.89 3.46
C ILE A 95 -4.44 -11.65 2.59
N THR A 96 -5.44 -10.79 2.76
CA THR A 96 -5.36 -9.41 2.30
C THR A 96 -4.95 -8.53 3.48
N SER A 97 -4.16 -7.49 3.22
CA SER A 97 -3.65 -6.60 4.26
C SER A 97 -3.70 -5.14 3.82
N THR A 98 -3.78 -4.24 4.80
CA THR A 98 -3.65 -2.79 4.57
C THR A 98 -3.05 -2.13 5.81
N ILE A 99 -2.46 -0.95 5.64
CA ILE A 99 -1.79 -0.20 6.71
C ILE A 99 -2.38 1.21 6.79
N ASP A 100 -2.65 1.66 8.01
CA ASP A 100 -3.03 3.04 8.32
C ASP A 100 -2.00 3.65 9.28
N TYR A 101 -1.44 4.80 8.91
CA TYR A 101 -0.41 5.46 9.71
C TYR A 101 -1.03 6.45 10.67
N ASP A 102 -0.63 6.39 11.94
CA ASP A 102 -0.90 7.47 12.88
C ASP A 102 0.06 8.62 12.54
N MET A 103 -0.49 9.66 11.91
CA MET A 103 0.28 10.84 11.49
C MET A 103 0.51 11.81 12.63
N ASP A 104 -0.24 11.69 13.73
CA ASP A 104 -0.18 12.57 14.89
C ASP A 104 0.69 11.99 16.01
N ALA A 105 0.97 10.68 15.96
CA ALA A 105 1.89 10.04 16.89
C ALA A 105 3.31 10.65 16.79
N PRO A 106 3.95 10.96 17.94
CA PRO A 106 5.30 11.52 17.95
C PRO A 106 6.36 10.56 17.42
N PHE A 107 6.12 9.26 17.57
CA PHE A 107 6.97 8.19 17.06
C PHE A 107 6.21 7.36 16.02
N LEU A 108 6.93 6.59 15.22
CA LEU A 108 6.36 5.68 14.24
C LEU A 108 5.32 4.77 14.92
N LYS A 109 4.07 4.95 14.49
CA LYS A 109 2.92 4.18 14.93
C LYS A 109 1.97 4.01 13.75
N PHE A 110 1.45 2.80 13.60
CA PHE A 110 0.50 2.47 12.55
C PHE A 110 -0.33 1.27 12.94
N ASN A 111 -1.46 1.09 12.27
CA ASN A 111 -2.30 -0.09 12.40
C ASN A 111 -2.18 -0.93 11.12
N ILE A 112 -2.05 -2.23 11.29
CA ILE A 112 -2.17 -3.19 10.20
C ILE A 112 -3.48 -3.95 10.38
N ALA A 113 -4.32 -3.94 9.36
CA ALA A 113 -5.48 -4.81 9.32
C ALA A 113 -5.21 -5.99 8.36
N PHE A 114 -5.63 -7.18 8.79
CA PHE A 114 -5.60 -8.41 8.01
C PHE A 114 -7.01 -8.96 7.88
N CYS A 115 -7.35 -9.45 6.70
CA CYS A 115 -8.52 -10.31 6.51
C CYS A 115 -8.03 -11.72 6.16
N TYR A 116 -8.37 -12.68 7.02
CA TYR A 116 -8.08 -14.10 6.85
C TYR A 116 -9.27 -14.79 6.24
N GLN A 117 -9.06 -15.55 5.18
CA GLN A 117 -10.07 -16.45 4.63
C GLN A 117 -9.67 -17.90 4.92
N SER A 118 -10.60 -18.68 5.47
CA SER A 118 -10.40 -20.11 5.73
C SER A 118 -10.17 -20.88 4.43
N ARG A 119 -9.12 -21.71 4.35
CA ARG A 119 -8.90 -22.60 3.20
C ARG A 119 -9.98 -23.66 3.08
N ASP A 120 -10.47 -24.21 4.19
CA ASP A 120 -11.60 -25.16 4.17
C ASP A 120 -12.83 -24.55 3.48
N ALA A 121 -13.06 -23.25 3.68
CA ALA A 121 -14.15 -22.53 3.02
C ALA A 121 -13.96 -22.35 1.51
N LEU A 122 -12.72 -22.38 1.01
CA LEU A 122 -12.40 -22.34 -0.42
C LEU A 122 -12.57 -23.73 -1.08
N GLU A 123 -12.26 -24.80 -0.35
CA GLU A 123 -12.26 -26.17 -0.88
C GLU A 123 -13.63 -26.84 -0.76
N MET A 124 -14.42 -26.50 0.26
CA MET A 124 -15.76 -27.05 0.43
C MET A 124 -16.77 -26.42 -0.53
N GLU A 125 -17.73 -27.23 -0.99
CA GLU A 125 -18.90 -26.69 -1.67
C GLU A 125 -19.60 -25.68 -0.76
N SER A 126 -19.88 -24.49 -1.30
CA SER A 126 -20.32 -23.31 -0.55
C SER A 126 -21.56 -23.51 0.33
N HIS A 127 -22.31 -24.59 0.19
CA HIS A 127 -23.49 -24.89 1.01
C HIS A 127 -23.19 -25.78 2.23
N LYS A 128 -21.97 -26.32 2.37
CA LYS A 128 -21.59 -27.25 3.45
C LYS A 128 -20.82 -26.58 4.59
N PHE A 129 -20.20 -25.43 4.35
CA PHE A 129 -19.45 -24.71 5.36
C PHE A 129 -20.40 -23.92 6.28
N GLN A 130 -20.44 -24.27 7.57
CA GLN A 130 -21.32 -23.67 8.58
C GLN A 130 -20.63 -22.61 9.47
N GLY A 131 -19.34 -22.33 9.24
CA GLY A 131 -18.57 -21.37 10.03
C GLY A 131 -18.48 -19.97 9.42
N ASN A 132 -17.80 -19.06 10.14
CA ASN A 132 -17.35 -17.80 9.57
C ASN A 132 -16.19 -18.06 8.62
N ARG A 133 -16.32 -17.61 7.36
CA ARG A 133 -15.30 -17.83 6.33
C ARG A 133 -14.17 -16.82 6.40
N CYS A 134 -14.48 -15.62 6.89
CA CYS A 134 -13.56 -14.52 6.95
C CYS A 134 -13.50 -13.93 8.36
N ILE A 135 -12.29 -13.60 8.80
CA ILE A 135 -12.03 -12.91 10.07
C ILE A 135 -11.13 -11.72 9.78
N CYS A 136 -11.47 -10.56 10.33
CA CYS A 136 -10.58 -9.41 10.36
C CYS A 136 -9.82 -9.38 11.69
N LYS A 137 -8.51 -9.12 11.66
CA LYS A 137 -7.72 -8.78 12.85
C LYS A 137 -6.97 -7.49 12.60
N ILE A 138 -6.89 -6.65 13.61
CA ILE A 138 -6.18 -5.37 13.56
C ILE A 138 -5.11 -5.36 14.64
N TRP A 139 -3.90 -5.03 14.22
CA TRP A 139 -2.71 -4.94 15.03
C TRP A 139 -2.24 -3.51 15.07
N ASN A 140 -2.01 -2.99 16.26
CA ASN A 140 -1.27 -1.76 16.43
C ASN A 140 0.22 -2.07 16.46
N VAL A 141 1.01 -1.34 15.68
CA VAL A 141 2.47 -1.45 15.64
C VAL A 141 3.08 -0.14 16.10
N GLU A 142 4.03 -0.24 17.02
CA GLU A 142 4.75 0.90 17.59
C GLU A 142 6.26 0.68 17.52
N ALA A 143 7.00 1.79 17.42
CA ALA A 143 8.45 1.80 17.55
C ALA A 143 8.90 1.45 18.99
N ILE A 144 9.83 0.51 19.11
CA ILE A 144 10.56 0.25 20.35
C ILE A 144 11.70 1.25 20.46
N LEU A 145 11.78 1.93 21.60
CA LEU A 145 12.80 2.93 21.89
C LEU A 145 13.84 2.40 22.88
N ASP A 146 15.10 2.79 22.70
CA ASP A 146 16.14 2.63 23.73
C ASP A 146 16.13 3.75 24.78
N ASP A 147 17.04 3.68 25.75
CA ASP A 147 17.21 4.69 26.82
C ASP A 147 17.49 6.11 26.29
N THR A 148 17.99 6.20 25.07
CA THR A 148 18.29 7.45 24.37
C THR A 148 17.21 7.88 23.37
N ARG A 149 16.05 7.21 23.38
CA ARG A 149 14.91 7.44 22.46
C ARG A 149 15.28 7.24 20.98
N HIS A 150 16.22 6.37 20.67
CA HIS A 150 16.41 5.86 19.31
C HIS A 150 15.49 4.69 19.06
N VAL A 151 14.95 4.60 17.84
CA VAL A 151 14.12 3.47 17.43
C VAL A 151 15.03 2.27 17.14
N ILE A 152 14.87 1.20 17.92
CA ILE A 152 15.66 -0.03 17.84
C ILE A 152 14.89 -1.22 17.27
N GLY A 153 13.57 -1.12 17.12
CA GLY A 153 12.74 -2.19 16.59
C GLY A 153 11.27 -1.81 16.52
N LEU A 154 10.44 -2.80 16.21
CA LEU A 154 8.98 -2.67 16.16
C LEU A 154 8.35 -3.72 17.08
N ILE A 155 7.24 -3.37 17.72
CA ILE A 155 6.39 -4.29 18.47
C ILE A 155 4.97 -4.20 17.96
N ALA A 156 4.25 -5.33 17.92
CA ALA A 156 2.86 -5.37 17.52
C ALA A 156 1.97 -5.91 18.64
N THR A 157 0.79 -5.31 18.81
CA THR A 157 -0.24 -5.74 19.75
C THR A 157 -1.57 -5.85 19.00
N GLN A 158 -2.26 -6.98 19.12
CA GLN A 158 -3.60 -7.11 18.54
C GLN A 158 -4.58 -6.22 19.32
N ILE A 159 -5.23 -5.29 18.62
CA ILE A 159 -6.16 -4.32 19.24
C ILE A 159 -7.63 -4.62 18.93
N ALA A 160 -7.92 -5.35 17.85
CA ALA A 160 -9.28 -5.75 17.51
C ALA A 160 -9.28 -7.05 16.70
N TRP A 161 -10.37 -7.80 16.81
CA TRP A 161 -10.70 -8.87 15.88
C TRP A 161 -12.21 -9.04 15.81
N PHE A 162 -12.71 -9.40 14.63
CA PHE A 162 -14.12 -9.69 14.43
C PHE A 162 -14.31 -10.58 13.19
N PRO A 163 -15.23 -11.54 13.23
CA PRO A 163 -15.60 -12.30 12.04
C PRO A 163 -16.52 -11.49 11.14
N PHE A 164 -16.47 -11.75 9.84
CA PHE A 164 -17.53 -11.33 8.93
C PHE A 164 -18.73 -12.27 9.05
N GLY A 165 -19.90 -11.80 8.62
CA GLY A 165 -21.10 -12.63 8.56
C GLY A 165 -20.91 -13.88 7.68
N VAL A 166 -21.66 -14.95 7.98
CA VAL A 166 -21.58 -16.23 7.26
C VAL A 166 -21.89 -16.12 5.77
N GLU A 167 -22.58 -15.05 5.37
CA GLU A 167 -22.87 -14.73 3.97
C GLU A 167 -21.64 -14.20 3.21
N VAL A 168 -20.57 -13.79 3.90
CA VAL A 168 -19.35 -13.28 3.27
C VAL A 168 -18.44 -14.45 2.91
N ASN A 169 -18.20 -14.62 1.62
CA ASN A 169 -17.32 -15.64 1.06
C ASN A 169 -15.84 -15.24 1.16
N GLY A 170 -15.53 -13.96 0.91
CA GLY A 170 -14.16 -13.45 0.80
C GLY A 170 -14.10 -11.93 0.88
N VAL A 171 -12.92 -11.41 1.21
CA VAL A 171 -12.62 -9.97 1.27
C VAL A 171 -11.43 -9.66 0.35
N PRO A 172 -11.65 -9.51 -0.97
CA PRO A 172 -10.58 -9.33 -1.95
C PRO A 172 -9.77 -8.05 -1.74
N MET A 173 -10.40 -6.99 -1.24
CA MET A 173 -9.75 -5.70 -1.05
C MET A 173 -10.38 -4.94 0.11
N PHE A 174 -9.56 -4.19 0.83
CA PHE A 174 -10.01 -3.28 1.85
C PHE A 174 -9.01 -2.15 2.10
N SER A 175 -9.49 -1.10 2.76
CA SER A 175 -8.75 0.09 3.14
C SER A 175 -9.05 0.41 4.61
N LEU A 176 -8.02 0.80 5.35
CA LEU A 176 -8.11 1.20 6.76
C LEU A 176 -7.80 2.69 6.86
N LEU A 177 -8.60 3.41 7.65
CA LEU A 177 -8.33 4.80 8.01
C LEU A 177 -8.99 5.13 9.35
N GLY A 178 -8.18 5.39 10.37
CA GLY A 178 -8.63 5.60 11.73
C GLY A 178 -9.43 4.39 12.24
N SER A 179 -10.63 4.63 12.78
CA SER A 179 -11.53 3.59 13.28
C SER A 179 -12.34 2.87 12.19
N ASN A 180 -12.20 3.25 10.92
CA ASN A 180 -13.03 2.75 9.84
C ASN A 180 -12.27 1.78 8.94
N LEU A 181 -12.94 0.67 8.61
CA LEU A 181 -12.50 -0.32 7.63
C LEU A 181 -13.50 -0.30 6.47
N ALA A 182 -13.04 -0.01 5.26
CA ALA A 182 -13.83 -0.20 4.05
C ALA A 182 -13.40 -1.49 3.36
N CYS A 183 -14.34 -2.38 3.06
CA CYS A 183 -14.04 -3.67 2.45
C CYS A 183 -15.02 -4.00 1.33
N ILE A 184 -14.50 -4.58 0.26
CA ILE A 184 -15.33 -5.27 -0.73
C ILE A 184 -15.53 -6.68 -0.22
N THR A 185 -16.78 -7.12 -0.11
CA THR A 185 -17.12 -8.47 0.34
C THR A 185 -17.79 -9.24 -0.79
N TYR A 186 -17.27 -10.42 -1.13
CA TYR A 186 -17.98 -11.38 -1.97
C TYR A 186 -19.07 -12.06 -1.14
N LEU A 187 -20.29 -12.11 -1.66
CA LEU A 187 -21.38 -12.84 -1.01
C LEU A 187 -21.44 -14.28 -1.52
N VAL A 188 -21.81 -15.21 -0.64
CA VAL A 188 -22.13 -16.59 -1.00
C VAL A 188 -23.35 -16.58 -1.92
N SER A 189 -23.12 -16.77 -3.22
CA SER A 189 -24.20 -16.91 -4.20
C SER A 189 -24.63 -18.36 -4.33
N LEU A 190 -25.94 -18.59 -4.47
CA LEU A 190 -26.48 -19.89 -4.89
C LEU A 190 -26.23 -20.16 -6.38
N SER A 191 -25.95 -19.12 -7.19
CA SER A 191 -25.69 -19.25 -8.63
C SER A 191 -24.19 -19.15 -8.94
N ARG A 192 -23.69 -20.10 -9.74
CA ARG A 192 -22.27 -20.20 -10.14
C ARG A 192 -21.80 -19.09 -11.09
N SER A 193 -22.69 -18.22 -11.57
CA SER A 193 -22.36 -17.32 -12.68
C SER A 193 -21.76 -15.99 -12.24
N TYR A 194 -22.19 -15.39 -11.11
CA TYR A 194 -21.60 -14.13 -10.59
C TYR A 194 -21.84 -14.00 -9.08
N GLU A 195 -20.78 -13.83 -8.29
CA GLU A 195 -20.89 -13.49 -6.86
C GLU A 195 -21.11 -11.98 -6.72
N PRO A 196 -22.25 -11.52 -6.18
CA PRO A 196 -22.46 -10.09 -5.96
C PRO A 196 -21.45 -9.58 -4.94
N CYS A 197 -20.84 -8.44 -5.26
CA CYS A 197 -19.89 -7.76 -4.38
C CYS A 197 -20.60 -6.61 -3.67
N LEU A 198 -20.40 -6.50 -2.35
CA LEU A 198 -20.86 -5.34 -1.59
C LEU A 198 -19.66 -4.53 -1.09
N LEU A 199 -19.76 -3.21 -1.21
CA LEU A 199 -18.88 -2.30 -0.50
C LEU A 199 -19.44 -2.04 0.89
N ARG A 200 -18.74 -2.54 1.91
CA ARG A 200 -19.09 -2.34 3.32
C ARG A 200 -18.12 -1.37 4.00
N ILE A 201 -18.62 -0.59 4.95
CA ILE A 201 -17.80 0.17 5.89
C ILE A 201 -18.16 -0.22 7.31
N ILE A 202 -17.15 -0.62 8.06
CA ILE A 202 -17.25 -1.14 9.42
C ILE A 202 -16.44 -0.23 10.33
N ASN A 203 -17.03 0.25 11.43
CA ASN A 203 -16.26 0.84 12.50
C ASN A 203 -15.68 -0.30 13.35
N TRP A 204 -14.40 -0.59 13.20
CA TRP A 204 -13.79 -1.75 13.83
C TRP A 204 -13.71 -1.64 15.36
N GLN A 205 -13.78 -0.42 15.91
CA GLN A 205 -13.84 -0.22 17.37
C GLN A 205 -15.19 -0.64 17.96
N GLN A 206 -16.24 -0.66 17.13
CA GLN A 206 -17.58 -1.11 17.50
C GLN A 206 -17.83 -2.56 17.04
N ALA A 207 -16.89 -3.15 16.31
CA ALA A 207 -16.99 -4.53 15.87
C ALA A 207 -16.73 -5.48 17.06
N HIS A 208 -17.54 -6.52 17.14
CA HIS A 208 -17.51 -7.51 18.20
C HIS A 208 -17.46 -8.92 17.59
N GLU A 209 -17.29 -9.94 18.45
CA GLU A 209 -17.16 -11.33 18.02
C GLU A 209 -18.39 -11.89 17.30
N ASN A 210 -19.56 -11.25 17.46
CA ASN A 210 -20.78 -11.65 16.77
C ASN A 210 -21.07 -10.70 15.58
N PRO A 211 -21.07 -11.22 14.33
CA PRO A 211 -21.28 -10.40 13.13
C PRO A 211 -22.68 -9.81 13.01
N LEU A 212 -23.65 -10.32 13.79
CA LEU A 212 -25.01 -9.78 13.87
C LEU A 212 -25.14 -8.57 14.80
N HIS A 213 -24.11 -8.30 15.62
CA HIS A 213 -24.20 -7.36 16.75
C HIS A 213 -23.44 -6.07 16.53
N TYR A 214 -22.74 -5.89 15.40
CA TYR A 214 -22.06 -4.64 15.11
C TYR A 214 -22.60 -3.96 13.84
N PRO A 215 -22.70 -2.63 13.84
CA PRO A 215 -23.21 -1.89 12.69
C PRO A 215 -22.19 -1.86 11.56
N PHE A 216 -22.70 -1.87 10.33
CA PHE A 216 -21.95 -1.58 9.13
C PHE A 216 -22.80 -0.78 8.13
N ARG A 217 -22.14 -0.10 7.21
CA ARG A 217 -22.78 0.60 6.09
C ARG A 217 -22.59 -0.21 4.82
N VAL A 218 -23.63 -0.32 4.01
CA VAL A 218 -23.53 -0.84 2.63
C VAL A 218 -23.56 0.36 1.69
N VAL A 219 -22.45 0.66 1.05
CA VAL A 219 -22.28 1.88 0.24
C VAL A 219 -22.76 1.68 -1.19
N ASP A 220 -22.32 0.59 -1.81
CA ASP A 220 -22.58 0.30 -3.21
C ASP A 220 -22.60 -1.20 -3.46
N ARG A 221 -23.28 -1.59 -4.54
CA ARG A 221 -23.18 -2.92 -5.12
C ARG A 221 -22.25 -2.84 -6.32
N LEU A 222 -21.28 -3.74 -6.33
CA LEU A 222 -20.27 -3.80 -7.37
C LEU A 222 -20.53 -5.06 -8.19
N GLU A 223 -20.46 -4.92 -9.51
CA GLU A 223 -20.65 -6.02 -10.47
C GLU A 223 -19.38 -6.86 -10.67
N TYR A 224 -18.29 -6.37 -10.09
CA TYR A 224 -16.98 -6.52 -10.69
C TYR A 224 -15.87 -6.26 -9.67
N GLN A 225 -14.65 -6.69 -10.01
CA GLN A 225 -13.47 -6.33 -9.21
C GLN A 225 -13.34 -4.80 -9.15
N ALA A 226 -13.20 -4.31 -7.92
CA ALA A 226 -13.03 -2.90 -7.64
C ALA A 226 -11.91 -2.71 -6.63
N CYS A 227 -11.36 -1.51 -6.60
CA CYS A 227 -10.44 -1.07 -5.55
C CYS A 227 -11.14 0.01 -4.72
N VAL A 228 -10.81 0.06 -3.42
CA VAL A 228 -11.42 1.00 -2.47
C VAL A 228 -10.34 1.71 -1.67
N GLN A 229 -10.56 3.00 -1.42
CA GLN A 229 -9.67 3.80 -0.59
C GLN A 229 -10.51 4.73 0.30
N LEU A 230 -10.36 4.54 1.61
CA LEU A 230 -10.86 5.51 2.58
C LEU A 230 -10.03 6.79 2.48
N LEU A 231 -10.73 7.91 2.55
CA LEU A 231 -10.15 9.25 2.55
C LEU A 231 -10.57 9.95 3.85
N PRO A 232 -9.83 10.99 4.28
CA PRO A 232 -10.24 11.79 5.42
C PRO A 232 -11.63 12.40 5.21
N THR A 233 -12.24 12.91 6.28
CA THR A 233 -13.57 13.58 6.26
C THR A 233 -14.75 12.70 5.85
N GLY A 234 -14.64 11.38 6.06
CA GLY A 234 -15.78 10.49 5.85
C GLY A 234 -16.06 10.17 4.38
N LYS A 235 -15.02 10.22 3.54
CA LYS A 235 -15.14 9.97 2.10
C LYS A 235 -14.52 8.64 1.73
N ILE A 236 -15.05 8.01 0.69
CA ILE A 236 -14.50 6.77 0.13
C ILE A 236 -14.47 6.85 -1.38
N LEU A 237 -13.32 6.56 -1.97
CA LEU A 237 -13.19 6.37 -3.40
C LEU A 237 -13.35 4.89 -3.74
N VAL A 238 -14.10 4.64 -4.80
CA VAL A 238 -14.31 3.32 -5.39
C VAL A 238 -13.94 3.37 -6.87
N THR A 239 -13.20 2.38 -7.33
CA THR A 239 -12.84 2.25 -8.76
C THR A 239 -13.35 0.92 -9.29
N GLU A 240 -14.18 0.93 -10.33
CA GLU A 240 -14.85 -0.27 -10.86
C GLU A 240 -14.92 -0.18 -12.40
N TYR A 241 -14.15 -1.01 -13.12
CA TYR A 241 -14.22 -1.15 -14.58
C TYR A 241 -14.18 0.20 -15.33
N GLY A 242 -13.25 1.06 -14.93
CA GLY A 242 -13.11 2.40 -15.50
C GLY A 242 -14.15 3.41 -15.03
N ASN A 243 -14.96 3.09 -14.03
CA ASN A 243 -15.74 4.06 -13.27
C ASN A 243 -14.98 4.45 -12.00
N TYR A 244 -15.00 5.73 -11.68
CA TYR A 244 -14.44 6.27 -10.44
C TYR A 244 -15.56 6.98 -9.72
N LYS A 245 -15.93 6.48 -8.54
CA LYS A 245 -17.05 6.95 -7.74
C LYS A 245 -16.53 7.43 -6.40
N LEU A 246 -16.89 8.64 -6.00
CA LEU A 246 -16.62 9.15 -4.66
C LEU A 246 -17.91 9.19 -3.85
N TYR A 247 -17.93 8.61 -2.67
CA TYR A 247 -19.08 8.63 -1.77
C TYR A 247 -18.78 9.41 -0.49
N ASP A 248 -19.81 10.07 0.03
CA ASP A 248 -19.85 10.47 1.44
C ASP A 248 -20.47 9.34 2.24
N TYR A 249 -19.63 8.51 2.85
CA TYR A 249 -20.15 7.36 3.56
C TYR A 249 -20.75 7.72 4.92
N LEU A 250 -20.47 8.90 5.48
CA LEU A 250 -21.09 9.32 6.73
C LEU A 250 -22.58 9.67 6.52
N SER A 251 -22.97 10.05 5.30
CA SER A 251 -24.37 10.26 4.94
C SER A 251 -25.18 8.96 4.79
N ILE A 252 -24.49 7.81 4.78
CA ILE A 252 -25.09 6.49 4.58
C ILE A 252 -25.44 5.89 5.96
N PRO A 253 -26.69 5.45 6.17
CA PRO A 253 -27.11 4.89 7.44
C PRO A 253 -26.38 3.58 7.76
N GLU A 254 -26.10 3.40 9.05
CA GLU A 254 -25.66 2.12 9.59
C GLU A 254 -26.83 1.13 9.68
N GLY A 255 -26.53 -0.15 9.47
CA GLY A 255 -27.44 -1.25 9.73
C GLY A 255 -26.69 -2.47 10.25
N ASN A 256 -27.43 -3.44 10.79
CA ASN A 256 -26.88 -4.69 11.34
C ASN A 256 -27.21 -5.91 10.47
N TYR A 257 -27.86 -5.68 9.32
CA TYR A 257 -28.32 -6.73 8.43
C TYR A 257 -27.88 -6.42 7.01
N THR A 258 -27.53 -7.46 6.27
CA THR A 258 -27.34 -7.32 4.84
C THR A 258 -28.70 -7.00 4.21
N PRO A 259 -28.85 -5.84 3.56
CA PRO A 259 -30.13 -5.45 2.97
C PRO A 259 -30.56 -6.48 1.92
N GLU A 260 -31.86 -6.74 1.84
CA GLU A 260 -32.41 -7.61 0.80
C GLU A 260 -32.05 -7.03 -0.58
N LEU A 261 -31.43 -7.86 -1.43
CA LEU A 261 -31.19 -7.51 -2.83
C LEU A 261 -32.54 -7.17 -3.48
N PRO A 262 -32.67 -6.10 -4.28
CA PRO A 262 -31.59 -5.43 -5.05
C PRO A 262 -31.14 -4.02 -4.59
N ILE A 263 -31.48 -3.53 -3.40
CA ILE A 263 -31.77 -2.09 -3.20
C ILE A 263 -30.59 -1.13 -2.92
N CYS A 264 -29.35 -1.57 -2.69
CA CYS A 264 -28.34 -0.65 -2.14
C CYS A 264 -27.31 -0.13 -3.17
N SER A 265 -27.63 1.00 -3.80
CA SER A 265 -26.63 1.89 -4.39
C SER A 265 -26.98 3.34 -4.00
N TYR A 266 -26.17 3.93 -3.13
CA TYR A 266 -26.30 5.35 -2.79
C TYR A 266 -25.79 6.21 -3.95
N GLN A 267 -26.23 7.46 -4.06
CA GLN A 267 -25.73 8.33 -5.11
C GLN A 267 -24.30 8.80 -4.75
N PRO A 268 -23.30 8.60 -5.63
CA PRO A 268 -21.98 9.14 -5.39
C PRO A 268 -21.99 10.67 -5.53
N ILE A 269 -21.07 11.33 -4.82
CA ILE A 269 -20.76 12.76 -4.96
C ILE A 269 -20.45 13.08 -6.42
N TRP A 270 -19.66 12.22 -7.05
CA TRP A 270 -19.41 12.23 -8.49
C TRP A 270 -19.09 10.82 -8.96
N ASN A 271 -19.40 10.56 -10.23
CA ASN A 271 -19.08 9.33 -10.94
C ASN A 271 -18.53 9.71 -12.31
N ILE A 272 -17.25 9.42 -12.54
CA ILE A 272 -16.60 9.71 -13.82
C ILE A 272 -16.08 8.45 -14.48
N LYS A 273 -15.97 8.49 -15.81
CA LYS A 273 -15.31 7.45 -16.60
C LYS A 273 -13.80 7.73 -16.70
N GLY A 274 -13.03 6.65 -16.77
CA GLY A 274 -11.59 6.66 -16.95
C GLY A 274 -11.06 5.29 -17.35
N PRO A 275 -9.72 5.11 -17.37
CA PRO A 275 -9.06 3.83 -17.62
C PRO A 275 -9.51 2.75 -16.62
N SER A 276 -9.51 1.47 -17.00
CA SER A 276 -9.70 0.41 -16.01
C SER A 276 -8.53 0.40 -15.03
N CYS A 277 -8.81 0.04 -13.78
CA CYS A 277 -7.82 -0.12 -12.75
C CYS A 277 -7.66 -1.62 -12.52
N ASP A 278 -6.58 -2.19 -13.06
CA ASP A 278 -6.33 -3.63 -12.99
C ASP A 278 -5.39 -3.98 -11.80
N TRP A 279 -4.92 -2.96 -11.07
CA TRP A 279 -3.86 -3.05 -10.08
C TRP A 279 -4.17 -2.19 -8.85
N PRO A 280 -3.64 -2.53 -7.66
CA PRO A 280 -3.72 -1.64 -6.51
C PRO A 280 -3.12 -0.27 -6.89
N PHE A 281 -3.89 0.79 -6.64
CA PHE A 281 -3.45 2.16 -6.86
C PHE A 281 -2.80 2.73 -5.61
N SER A 282 -1.85 3.65 -5.79
CA SER A 282 -1.28 4.42 -4.69
C SER A 282 -2.09 5.71 -4.51
N CYS A 283 -2.44 6.03 -3.27
CA CYS A 283 -3.12 7.28 -2.91
C CYS A 283 -2.21 8.09 -1.99
N PHE A 284 -2.05 9.38 -2.30
CA PHE A 284 -1.34 10.32 -1.44
C PHE A 284 -2.07 11.66 -1.37
N PHE A 285 -1.76 12.41 -0.32
CA PHE A 285 -2.49 13.64 0.03
C PHE A 285 -1.53 14.84 0.08
N THR A 286 -1.99 15.99 -0.44
CA THR A 286 -1.33 17.28 -0.22
C THR A 286 -2.37 18.31 0.21
N GLY A 287 -2.44 18.59 1.52
CA GLY A 287 -3.52 19.41 2.07
C GLY A 287 -4.89 18.74 1.82
N SER A 288 -5.84 19.49 1.27
CA SER A 288 -7.19 19.00 0.92
C SER A 288 -7.26 18.18 -0.38
N ARG A 289 -6.14 17.99 -1.09
CA ARG A 289 -6.12 17.29 -2.37
C ARG A 289 -5.66 15.85 -2.22
N ALA A 290 -6.41 14.94 -2.83
CA ALA A 290 -6.03 13.55 -3.02
C ALA A 290 -5.50 13.36 -4.44
N TYR A 291 -4.46 12.55 -4.56
CA TYR A 291 -3.86 12.14 -5.82
C TYR A 291 -3.80 10.63 -5.84
N ILE A 292 -4.24 10.04 -6.94
CA ILE A 292 -4.37 8.60 -7.08
C ILE A 292 -3.77 8.19 -8.39
N ILE A 293 -2.78 7.32 -8.32
CA ILE A 293 -2.08 6.84 -9.49
C ILE A 293 -2.64 5.49 -9.90
N ILE A 294 -3.20 5.45 -11.09
CA ILE A 294 -3.92 4.34 -11.66
C ILE A 294 -3.03 3.70 -12.72
N GLY A 295 -2.74 2.42 -12.53
CA GLY A 295 -2.11 1.59 -13.55
C GLY A 295 -3.12 0.83 -14.39
N GLN A 296 -2.95 0.89 -15.70
CA GLN A 296 -3.54 -0.02 -16.68
C GLN A 296 -2.41 -0.53 -17.59
N TYR A 297 -2.54 -1.73 -18.17
CA TYR A 297 -1.50 -2.42 -18.98
C TYR A 297 -0.56 -1.55 -19.82
N ALA A 298 -1.06 -0.47 -20.42
CA ALA A 298 -0.28 0.45 -21.26
C ALA A 298 -0.36 1.93 -20.82
N LEU A 299 -1.03 2.24 -19.70
CA LEU A 299 -1.31 3.62 -19.30
C LEU A 299 -1.09 3.78 -17.80
N VAL A 300 -0.38 4.84 -17.42
CA VAL A 300 -0.44 5.36 -16.06
C VAL A 300 -1.25 6.64 -16.11
N SER A 301 -2.32 6.68 -15.34
CA SER A 301 -3.15 7.86 -15.20
C SER A 301 -3.12 8.35 -13.77
N MET A 302 -3.40 9.63 -13.59
CA MET A 302 -3.55 10.21 -12.28
C MET A 302 -4.92 10.85 -12.17
N LEU A 303 -5.61 10.49 -11.11
CA LEU A 303 -6.84 11.13 -10.67
C LEU A 303 -6.48 12.09 -9.53
N ALA A 304 -6.81 13.36 -9.69
CA ALA A 304 -6.58 14.38 -8.67
C ALA A 304 -7.87 15.15 -8.37
N PHE A 305 -8.18 15.31 -7.09
CA PHE A 305 -9.39 16.01 -6.64
C PHE A 305 -9.23 16.60 -5.25
N ASP A 306 -10.06 17.57 -4.92
CA ASP A 306 -10.20 18.08 -3.56
C ASP A 306 -11.28 17.25 -2.83
N TYR A 307 -10.91 16.62 -1.72
CA TYR A 307 -11.83 15.77 -0.94
C TYR A 307 -12.52 16.51 0.20
N VAL A 308 -12.18 17.78 0.43
CA VAL A 308 -12.78 18.66 1.46
C VAL A 308 -13.74 19.68 0.84
N SER A 309 -13.48 20.11 -0.39
CA SER A 309 -14.31 21.08 -1.10
C SER A 309 -15.74 20.57 -1.33
N PRO A 310 -16.74 21.46 -1.34
CA PRO A 310 -18.14 21.07 -1.54
C PRO A 310 -18.35 20.37 -2.90
N PRO A 311 -19.37 19.50 -2.99
CA PRO A 311 -19.70 18.77 -4.21
C PRO A 311 -19.90 19.76 -5.37
N GLY A 312 -19.03 19.73 -6.38
CA GLY A 312 -19.23 20.58 -7.56
C GLY A 312 -18.09 20.57 -8.57
N ALA A 313 -16.83 20.48 -8.12
CA ALA A 313 -15.70 20.33 -9.03
C ALA A 313 -15.45 18.83 -9.29
N PRO A 314 -15.67 18.32 -10.52
CA PRO A 314 -15.30 16.96 -10.85
C PRO A 314 -13.78 16.78 -10.70
N PRO A 315 -13.31 15.55 -10.42
CA PRO A 315 -11.89 15.28 -10.35
C PRO A 315 -11.23 15.55 -11.72
N SER A 316 -9.98 16.00 -11.71
CA SER A 316 -9.16 16.05 -12.91
C SER A 316 -8.49 14.69 -13.11
N MET A 317 -8.67 14.09 -14.28
CA MET A 317 -7.98 12.87 -14.67
C MET A 317 -7.02 13.17 -15.82
N ASN A 318 -5.74 12.90 -15.61
CA ASN A 318 -4.70 13.10 -16.61
C ASN A 318 -4.02 11.77 -16.89
N ILE A 319 -3.87 11.42 -18.17
CA ILE A 319 -2.94 10.36 -18.56
C ILE A 319 -1.55 10.94 -18.43
N ILE A 320 -0.77 10.39 -17.51
CA ILE A 320 0.56 10.90 -17.19
C ILE A 320 1.64 10.11 -17.89
N TYR A 321 1.39 8.84 -18.24
CA TYR A 321 2.32 8.05 -19.02
C TYR A 321 1.56 7.15 -19.99
N ARG A 322 1.97 7.16 -21.26
CA ARG A 322 1.57 6.14 -22.23
C ARG A 322 2.77 5.25 -22.48
N ASN A 323 2.60 3.99 -22.12
CA ASN A 323 3.57 2.97 -22.48
C ASN A 323 3.30 2.55 -23.93
N GLU A 324 4.27 2.74 -24.81
CA GLU A 324 4.21 2.23 -26.18
C GLU A 324 4.25 0.70 -26.25
N TRP A 325 4.60 0.07 -25.14
CA TRP A 325 4.76 -1.36 -25.09
C TRP A 325 3.55 -2.06 -24.49
N ALA A 326 2.84 -2.81 -25.33
CA ALA A 326 1.85 -3.78 -24.87
C ALA A 326 2.50 -4.79 -23.90
N ASN A 327 1.75 -5.21 -22.88
CA ASN A 327 2.13 -6.22 -21.86
C ASN A 327 3.12 -5.70 -20.80
N MET A 328 2.68 -4.81 -19.91
CA MET A 328 3.30 -4.68 -18.59
C MET A 328 2.94 -5.89 -17.74
N HIS A 329 3.93 -6.65 -17.30
CA HIS A 329 3.77 -7.61 -16.21
C HIS A 329 4.01 -6.90 -14.87
N GLN A 330 3.20 -7.33 -13.89
CA GLN A 330 3.19 -7.14 -12.43
C GLN A 330 4.36 -6.34 -11.82
N GLY A 331 4.02 -5.28 -11.07
CA GLY A 331 4.96 -4.58 -10.17
C GLY A 331 5.18 -3.09 -10.45
N ALA A 332 4.13 -2.30 -10.70
CA ALA A 332 4.26 -0.84 -10.68
C ALA A 332 3.95 -0.32 -9.27
N THR A 333 4.95 0.31 -8.63
CA THR A 333 4.70 1.13 -7.43
C THR A 333 4.77 2.59 -7.82
N TYR A 334 3.70 3.30 -7.52
CA TYR A 334 3.55 4.69 -7.87
C TYR A 334 3.96 5.55 -6.68
N VAL A 335 5.08 6.23 -6.85
CA VAL A 335 5.67 7.07 -5.84
C VAL A 335 5.19 8.52 -6.07
N GLY A 336 4.79 9.24 -5.01
CA GLY A 336 3.93 10.42 -5.15
C GLY A 336 4.55 11.72 -4.65
N ALA A 337 5.29 11.68 -3.54
CA ALA A 337 5.63 12.91 -2.80
C ALA A 337 6.62 13.83 -3.52
N LYS A 338 7.37 13.33 -4.51
CA LYS A 338 8.29 14.12 -5.34
C LYS A 338 7.97 14.09 -6.83
N ARG A 339 6.72 13.78 -7.17
CA ARG A 339 6.31 13.72 -8.57
C ARG A 339 7.13 12.72 -9.38
N THR A 340 7.50 11.59 -8.77
CA THR A 340 8.40 10.62 -9.38
C THR A 340 7.74 9.26 -9.42
N ILE A 341 7.62 8.60 -10.56
CA ILE A 341 7.00 7.28 -10.68
C ILE A 341 8.05 6.25 -11.04
N ALA A 342 8.11 5.16 -10.27
CA ALA A 342 8.94 4.01 -10.56
C ALA A 342 8.12 2.95 -11.31
N LEU A 343 8.55 2.62 -12.52
CA LEU A 343 7.96 1.58 -13.36
C LEU A 343 8.97 0.46 -13.54
N VAL A 344 8.56 -0.77 -13.32
CA VAL A 344 9.39 -1.95 -13.60
C VAL A 344 8.79 -2.74 -14.73
N ARG A 345 9.62 -3.11 -15.70
CA ARG A 345 9.24 -3.99 -16.80
C ARG A 345 10.44 -4.75 -17.34
N LEU A 346 10.33 -6.07 -17.50
CA LEU A 346 11.34 -6.91 -18.16
C LEU A 346 12.77 -6.55 -17.69
N HIS A 347 12.96 -6.49 -16.37
CA HIS A 347 14.26 -6.16 -15.74
C HIS A 347 14.73 -4.72 -15.96
N THR A 348 13.84 -3.81 -16.31
CA THR A 348 14.15 -2.39 -16.46
C THR A 348 13.35 -1.60 -15.45
N LEU A 349 14.04 -0.92 -14.55
CA LEU A 349 13.48 0.10 -13.68
C LEU A 349 13.54 1.44 -14.42
N ARG A 350 12.39 2.08 -14.58
CA ARG A 350 12.27 3.45 -15.09
C ARG A 350 11.75 4.34 -13.99
N ILE A 351 12.45 5.43 -13.73
CA ILE A 351 12.00 6.47 -12.81
C ILE A 351 11.65 7.69 -13.66
N LEU A 352 10.39 8.12 -13.57
CA LEU A 352 9.81 9.21 -14.34
C LEU A 352 9.56 10.40 -13.42
N GLU A 353 10.01 11.61 -13.76
CA GLU A 353 9.64 12.83 -13.02
C GLU A 353 8.61 13.68 -13.77
N TYR A 354 7.70 14.25 -12.99
CA TYR A 354 6.69 15.18 -13.47
C TYR A 354 6.97 16.58 -12.94
N SER A 355 7.15 17.53 -13.86
CA SER A 355 7.24 18.95 -13.52
C SER A 355 5.99 19.50 -12.82
N SER A 356 4.83 18.91 -13.11
CA SER A 356 3.60 19.07 -12.33
C SER A 356 2.64 17.93 -12.69
N PHE A 357 1.96 17.42 -11.67
CA PHE A 357 0.87 16.48 -11.83
C PHE A 357 -0.36 17.08 -12.53
N THR A 358 -0.51 18.41 -12.52
CA THR A 358 -1.67 19.09 -13.11
C THR A 358 -1.53 19.41 -14.59
N THR A 359 -0.33 19.28 -15.16
CA THR A 359 -0.06 19.66 -16.56
C THR A 359 0.10 18.41 -17.42
N SER A 360 -0.47 18.41 -18.63
CA SER A 360 -0.35 17.31 -19.61
C SER A 360 1.04 17.19 -20.26
N LYS A 361 2.07 17.77 -19.64
CA LYS A 361 3.44 17.63 -20.16
C LYS A 361 3.88 16.20 -19.94
N GLU A 362 4.49 15.60 -20.96
CA GLU A 362 5.07 14.27 -20.84
C GLU A 362 6.10 14.25 -19.70
N PRO A 363 6.16 13.16 -18.92
CA PRO A 363 7.17 12.99 -17.89
C PRO A 363 8.56 13.03 -18.51
N VAL A 364 9.50 13.60 -17.77
CA VAL A 364 10.91 13.43 -18.09
C VAL A 364 11.31 12.06 -17.56
N VAL A 365 11.83 11.20 -18.43
CA VAL A 365 12.49 9.98 -17.99
C VAL A 365 13.78 10.41 -17.30
N LEU A 366 13.80 10.35 -15.98
CA LEU A 366 14.98 10.72 -15.22
C LEU A 366 16.05 9.63 -15.27
N ARG A 367 15.59 8.38 -15.17
CA ARG A 367 16.49 7.26 -15.02
C ARG A 367 15.91 6.01 -15.63
N GLN A 368 16.76 5.23 -16.28
CA GLN A 368 16.45 3.91 -16.78
C GLN A 368 17.60 2.98 -16.43
N ASP A 369 17.40 2.17 -15.40
CA ASP A 369 18.37 1.16 -15.00
C ASP A 369 17.92 -0.22 -15.50
N ARG A 370 18.86 -0.95 -16.07
CA ARG A 370 18.69 -2.38 -16.27
C ARG A 370 19.03 -3.06 -14.94
N LEU A 371 18.02 -3.64 -14.31
CA LEU A 371 18.16 -4.51 -13.15
C LEU A 371 18.86 -5.78 -13.62
N THR A 372 20.17 -5.86 -13.41
CA THR A 372 20.99 -7.00 -13.82
C THR A 372 20.70 -8.20 -12.92
N ASN A 373 20.89 -9.42 -13.45
CA ASN A 373 20.75 -10.70 -12.70
C ASN A 373 19.36 -11.10 -12.22
N ILE A 374 18.31 -10.61 -12.88
CA ILE A 374 16.93 -10.85 -12.43
C ILE A 374 16.15 -11.50 -13.56
N GLU A 375 15.45 -12.60 -13.27
CA GLU A 375 14.63 -13.33 -14.27
C GLU A 375 13.14 -13.00 -14.22
N VAL A 376 12.58 -12.62 -13.06
CA VAL A 376 11.20 -12.11 -12.92
C VAL A 376 11.07 -11.27 -11.63
N ILE A 377 10.64 -10.01 -11.73
CA ILE A 377 10.27 -9.19 -10.56
C ILE A 377 8.80 -9.44 -10.28
N SER A 378 8.50 -9.84 -9.05
CA SER A 378 7.11 -10.06 -8.62
C SER A 378 6.49 -8.74 -8.17
N TYR A 379 7.25 -7.94 -7.43
CA TYR A 379 6.80 -6.67 -6.86
C TYR A 379 7.97 -5.68 -6.75
N LEU A 380 7.68 -4.39 -6.95
CA LEU A 380 8.54 -3.28 -6.55
C LEU A 380 7.78 -2.50 -5.48
N ILE A 381 8.44 -2.08 -4.41
CA ILE A 381 7.93 -1.09 -3.46
C ILE A 381 8.96 0.02 -3.31
N ALA A 382 8.53 1.25 -3.09
CA ALA A 382 9.44 2.38 -2.93
C ALA A 382 8.92 3.40 -1.91
N ASP A 383 9.86 4.05 -1.22
CA ASP A 383 9.63 5.18 -0.33
C ASP A 383 10.17 6.44 -1.01
N ASP A 384 9.28 7.42 -1.27
CA ASP A 384 9.60 8.70 -1.91
C ASP A 384 10.52 9.58 -1.05
N ASN A 385 10.33 9.51 0.26
CA ASN A 385 10.94 10.46 1.16
C ASN A 385 12.44 10.24 1.23
N ILE A 386 12.89 8.98 1.17
CA ILE A 386 14.31 8.63 1.26
C ILE A 386 14.91 8.08 -0.03
N GLY A 387 14.11 7.89 -1.08
CA GLY A 387 14.58 7.34 -2.35
C GLY A 387 15.08 5.92 -2.22
N ARG A 388 14.33 5.08 -1.50
CA ARG A 388 14.65 3.66 -1.36
C ARG A 388 13.63 2.83 -2.11
N CYS A 389 14.12 1.90 -2.91
CA CYS A 389 13.32 0.93 -3.64
C CYS A 389 13.66 -0.48 -3.16
N VAL A 390 12.65 -1.33 -3.06
CA VAL A 390 12.78 -2.74 -2.73
C VAL A 390 12.11 -3.53 -3.84
N SER A 391 12.91 -4.26 -4.62
CA SER A 391 12.44 -5.23 -5.60
C SER A 391 12.38 -6.61 -4.95
N ILE A 392 11.33 -7.37 -5.26
CA ILE A 392 11.08 -8.66 -4.65
C ILE A 392 10.94 -9.71 -5.72
N PHE A 393 11.64 -10.82 -5.50
CA PHE A 393 11.66 -11.96 -6.40
C PHE A 393 11.08 -13.16 -5.65
N THR A 394 9.95 -13.62 -6.15
CA THR A 394 9.43 -14.94 -5.81
C THR A 394 9.81 -15.85 -6.96
N GLY A 395 10.86 -16.65 -6.78
CA GLY A 395 11.35 -17.53 -7.84
C GLY A 395 10.24 -18.44 -8.38
N TYR A 396 10.10 -18.50 -9.70
CA TYR A 396 9.35 -19.57 -10.39
C TYR A 396 10.11 -20.89 -10.38
N ASP A 397 11.42 -20.85 -10.14
CA ASP A 397 12.27 -22.01 -10.02
C ASP A 397 11.92 -22.78 -8.74
N ASP A 398 11.63 -24.07 -8.91
CA ASP A 398 11.31 -25.04 -7.87
C ASP A 398 12.30 -25.01 -6.69
N ARG A 399 13.54 -24.58 -6.92
CA ARG A 399 14.58 -24.41 -5.89
C ARG A 399 14.26 -23.32 -4.85
N TYR A 400 13.43 -22.33 -5.18
CA TYR A 400 13.07 -21.20 -4.29
C TYR A 400 11.63 -21.27 -3.76
N LYS A 401 10.98 -22.43 -3.82
CA LYS A 401 9.59 -22.62 -3.36
C LYS A 401 9.29 -22.14 -1.94
N HIS A 402 10.32 -21.99 -1.10
CA HIS A 402 10.23 -21.71 0.33
C HIS A 402 10.87 -20.39 0.78
N GLN A 403 11.48 -19.62 -0.13
CA GLN A 403 12.16 -18.38 0.23
C GLN A 403 11.77 -17.24 -0.72
N THR A 404 11.95 -16.02 -0.24
CA THR A 404 11.78 -14.79 -1.02
C THR A 404 13.09 -14.04 -1.01
N GLU A 405 13.54 -13.62 -2.19
CA GLU A 405 14.72 -12.79 -2.34
C GLU A 405 14.30 -11.31 -2.37
N PHE A 406 14.97 -10.50 -1.57
CA PHE A 406 14.78 -9.06 -1.50
C PHE A 406 16.01 -8.36 -2.05
N HIS A 407 15.84 -7.55 -3.08
CA HIS A 407 16.89 -6.65 -3.60
C HIS A 407 16.51 -5.23 -3.23
N VAL A 408 17.36 -4.60 -2.42
CA VAL A 408 17.18 -3.22 -1.99
C VAL A 408 18.11 -2.34 -2.79
N VAL A 409 17.54 -1.34 -3.44
CA VAL A 409 18.24 -0.28 -4.16
C VAL A 409 18.05 1.01 -3.38
N ASP A 410 19.14 1.54 -2.83
CA ASP A 410 19.13 2.77 -2.05
C ASP A 410 19.82 3.89 -2.83
N PHE A 411 19.01 4.86 -3.28
CA PHE A 411 19.50 6.04 -3.99
C PHE A 411 19.99 7.13 -3.03
N GLY A 412 19.63 7.06 -1.75
CA GLY A 412 20.05 8.01 -0.72
C GLY A 412 21.40 7.67 -0.08
N ARG A 413 21.85 6.42 -0.16
CA ARG A 413 23.17 6.01 0.34
C ARG A 413 24.25 6.13 -0.73
N LEU A 414 25.04 7.20 -0.64
CA LEU A 414 26.24 7.36 -1.44
C LEU A 414 27.35 6.41 -0.96
N PRO A 415 28.15 5.84 -1.88
CA PRO A 415 29.42 5.22 -1.53
C PRO A 415 30.29 6.17 -0.71
N ASN A 416 31.06 5.66 0.26
CA ASN A 416 31.87 6.46 1.18
C ASN A 416 32.76 7.52 0.49
N GLN A 417 33.25 7.25 -0.73
CA GLN A 417 34.06 8.19 -1.52
C GLN A 417 33.25 9.40 -2.03
N LEU A 418 31.95 9.23 -2.31
CA LEU A 418 31.04 10.29 -2.75
C LEU A 418 30.50 11.10 -1.58
N ALA A 419 30.33 10.48 -0.40
CA ALA A 419 29.94 11.20 0.82
C ALA A 419 30.94 12.32 1.16
N GLN A 420 32.24 12.06 0.99
CA GLN A 420 33.31 13.07 1.15
C GLN A 420 33.21 14.21 0.11
N SER A 421 32.80 13.88 -1.12
CA SER A 421 32.64 14.88 -2.19
C SER A 421 31.40 15.74 -2.01
N CYS A 422 30.29 15.18 -1.52
CA CYS A 422 29.09 15.94 -1.18
C CYS A 422 29.31 16.88 0.01
N GLN A 423 30.10 16.46 1.00
CA GLN A 423 30.55 17.36 2.07
C GLN A 423 31.35 18.56 1.53
N ALA A 424 32.18 18.35 0.51
CA ALA A 424 32.91 19.44 -0.15
C ALA A 424 31.97 20.38 -0.92
N ILE A 425 31.01 19.85 -1.68
CA ILE A 425 30.04 20.66 -2.46
C ILE A 425 29.10 21.48 -1.54
N LEU A 426 28.78 20.98 -0.35
CA LEU A 426 27.93 21.68 0.61
C LEU A 426 28.69 22.69 1.49
N ALA A 427 30.03 22.64 1.47
CA ALA A 427 30.88 23.60 2.17
C ALA A 427 31.16 24.86 1.34
N ASP A 428 30.88 24.83 0.03
CA ASP A 428 30.93 25.94 -0.92
C ASP A 428 29.54 26.57 -1.13
#